data_AF-A0A139CL21-F1
#
_entry.id   AF-A0A139CL21-F1
#
_cell.length_a   1.000
_cell.length_b   1.000
_cell.length_c   1.000
_cell.angle_alpha   90.00
_cell.angle_beta   90.00
_cell.angle_gamma   90.00
#
_symmetry.space_group_name_H-M   'P 1'
#
loop_
_entity.id
_entity.type
_entity.pdbx_description
1 polymer ?
#
loop_
_entity_poly.entity_id
_entity_poly.type
_entity_poly.pdbx_seq_one_letter_code
_entity_poly.pdbx_strand_id
1 'polypeptide(L)'
;MELLAFIGSAMLFTVFALTVLFILVAVSSRLAMLTLLVIPILAVIILPGTSVAFLSYRHFLFADGLVPVNNFHILLVIWSTLMGIIISTEFLTWYLKTGKRKRSGERKATQSPEIKKILNAGVLRLRAVLAKRN
;
A
#
# COMPACT_ATOMS: atom_id res chain seq x y z
N MET A 1 -14.55 -27.33 23.94
CA MET A 1 -14.56 -25.85 24.02
C MET A 1 -13.42 -25.20 23.24
N GLU A 2 -12.24 -25.82 23.14
CA GLU A 2 -11.09 -25.22 22.44
C GLU A 2 -11.30 -25.01 20.93
N LEU A 3 -12.01 -25.93 20.26
CA LEU A 3 -12.31 -25.78 18.83
C LEU A 3 -13.18 -24.54 18.53
N LEU A 4 -14.18 -24.25 19.38
CA LEU A 4 -15.05 -23.08 19.23
C LEU A 4 -14.27 -21.78 19.45
N ALA A 5 -13.38 -21.75 20.44
CA ALA A 5 -12.53 -20.59 20.70
C ALA A 5 -11.51 -20.36 19.58
N PHE A 6 -10.98 -21.43 18.99
CA PHE A 6 -10.12 -21.37 17.81
C PHE A 6 -10.87 -20.80 16.60
N ILE A 7 -12.04 -21.37 16.28
CA ILE A 7 -12.87 -20.89 15.16
C ILE A 7 -13.25 -19.42 15.38
N GLY A 8 -13.68 -19.04 16.59
CA GLY A 8 -14.03 -17.65 16.91
C GLY A 8 -12.87 -16.68 16.71
N SER A 9 -11.68 -17.05 17.19
CA SER A 9 -10.46 -16.23 17.03
C SER A 9 -10.06 -16.13 15.55
N ALA A 10 -10.10 -17.24 14.80
CA ALA A 10 -9.81 -17.27 13.38
C ALA A 10 -10.79 -16.41 12.56
N MET A 11 -12.09 -16.47 12.87
CA MET A 11 -13.10 -15.64 12.22
C MET A 11 -12.84 -14.15 12.47
N LEU A 12 -12.55 -13.77 13.72
CA LEU A 12 -12.29 -12.38 14.08
C LEU A 12 -11.05 -11.83 13.36
N PHE A 13 -9.95 -12.59 13.36
CA PHE A 13 -8.73 -12.19 12.66
C PHE A 13 -8.92 -12.16 11.14
N THR A 14 -9.69 -13.08 10.57
CA THR A 14 -10.00 -13.10 9.14
C THR A 14 -10.81 -11.87 8.74
N VAL A 15 -11.86 -11.55 9.50
CA VAL A 15 -12.68 -10.34 9.26
C VAL A 15 -11.82 -9.09 9.38
N PHE A 16 -10.96 -9.01 10.39
CA PHE A 16 -10.02 -7.89 10.55
C PHE A 16 -9.09 -7.75 9.33
N ALA A 17 -8.47 -8.84 8.90
CA ALA A 17 -7.57 -8.84 7.76
C ALA A 17 -8.28 -8.47 6.45
N LEU A 18 -9.46 -9.04 6.19
CA LEU A 18 -10.28 -8.70 5.03
C LEU A 18 -10.72 -7.23 5.04
N THR A 19 -11.05 -6.68 6.22
CA THR A 19 -11.40 -5.26 6.36
C THR A 19 -10.22 -4.37 5.98
N VAL A 20 -9.02 -4.67 6.48
CA VAL A 20 -7.80 -3.91 6.14
C VAL A 20 -7.49 -4.01 4.65
N LEU A 21 -7.56 -5.20 4.06
CA LEU A 21 -7.32 -5.42 2.63
C LEU A 21 -8.37 -4.72 1.77
N PHE A 22 -9.64 -4.75 2.17
CA PHE A 22 -10.70 -4.02 1.48
C PHE A 22 -10.43 -2.51 1.47
N ILE A 23 -10.06 -1.93 2.62
CA ILE A 23 -9.70 -0.51 2.72
C ILE A 23 -8.48 -0.19 1.86
N LEU A 24 -7.47 -1.06 1.85
CA LEU A 24 -6.27 -0.90 1.04
C LEU A 24 -6.59 -0.81 -0.46
N VAL A 25 -7.47 -1.70 -0.94
CA VAL A 25 -7.82 -1.80 -2.37
C VAL A 25 -8.85 -0.75 -2.79
N ALA A 26 -9.90 -0.54 -1.99
CA ALA A 26 -11.05 0.27 -2.37
C ALA A 26 -10.93 1.75 -1.97
N VAL A 27 -10.11 2.09 -0.97
CA VAL A 27 -10.07 3.44 -0.39
C VAL A 27 -8.68 4.07 -0.49
N SER A 28 -7.73 3.65 0.35
CA SER A 28 -6.34 4.13 0.30
C SER A 28 -5.40 3.32 1.19
N SER A 29 -4.12 3.27 0.82
CA SER A 29 -3.04 2.68 1.61
C SER A 29 -2.88 3.32 2.99
N ARG A 30 -3.01 4.65 3.07
CA ARG A 30 -2.89 5.40 4.33
C ARG A 30 -3.98 5.05 5.32
N LEU A 31 -5.24 4.96 4.86
CA LEU A 31 -6.35 4.57 5.72
C LEU A 31 -6.19 3.13 6.18
N ALA A 32 -5.78 2.21 5.30
CA ALA A 32 -5.53 0.82 5.67
C ALA A 32 -4.45 0.69 6.75
N MET A 33 -3.36 1.43 6.64
CA MET A 33 -2.31 1.48 7.65
C MET A 33 -2.82 2.03 8.99
N LEU A 34 -3.62 3.10 8.95
CA LEU A 34 -4.23 3.67 10.15
C LEU A 34 -5.18 2.67 10.81
N THR A 35 -6.06 2.02 10.04
CA THR A 35 -6.97 0.97 10.52
C THR A 35 -6.19 -0.21 11.14
N LEU A 36 -5.13 -0.66 10.46
CA LEU A 36 -4.28 -1.76 10.91
C LEU A 36 -3.61 -1.46 12.27
N LEU A 37 -3.17 -0.22 12.50
CA LEU A 37 -2.52 0.20 13.75
C LEU A 37 -3.52 0.54 14.85
N VAL A 38 -4.52 1.36 14.53
CA VAL A 38 -5.39 2.00 15.52
C VAL A 38 -6.41 1.02 16.10
N ILE A 39 -6.99 0.13 15.30
CA ILE A 39 -8.04 -0.79 15.80
C ILE A 39 -7.52 -1.70 16.93
N PRO A 40 -6.39 -2.42 16.78
CA PRO A 40 -5.87 -3.26 17.87
C PRO A 40 -5.52 -2.45 19.12
N ILE A 41 -4.94 -1.26 18.94
CA ILE A 41 -4.59 -0.37 20.07
C ILE A 41 -5.84 0.09 20.80
N LEU A 42 -6.87 0.54 20.08
CA LEU A 42 -8.13 0.96 20.67
C LEU A 42 -8.84 -0.19 21.40
N ALA A 43 -8.80 -1.40 20.85
CA ALA A 43 -9.37 -2.56 21.52
C ALA A 43 -8.75 -2.79 22.90
N VAL A 44 -7.41 -2.70 23.01
CA VAL A 44 -6.69 -2.84 24.28
C VAL A 44 -7.00 -1.70 25.25
N ILE A 45 -7.14 -0.46 24.76
CA ILE A 45 -7.42 0.70 25.62
C ILE A 45 -8.86 0.68 26.15
N ILE A 46 -9.84 0.39 25.28
CA ILE A 46 -11.27 0.46 25.63
C ILE A 46 -11.68 -0.76 26.46
N LEU A 47 -11.16 -1.94 26.12
CA LEU A 47 -11.55 -3.20 26.75
C LEU A 47 -10.29 -3.97 27.22
N PRO A 48 -9.56 -3.47 28.23
CA PRO A 48 -8.27 -4.04 28.61
C PRO A 48 -8.38 -5.47 29.13
N GLY A 49 -9.35 -5.76 30.00
CA GLY A 49 -9.52 -7.09 30.59
C GLY A 49 -9.85 -8.17 29.55
N THR A 50 -10.81 -7.90 28.66
CA THR A 50 -11.17 -8.86 27.61
C THR A 50 -10.09 -8.97 26.54
N SER A 51 -9.40 -7.87 26.21
CA SER A 51 -8.31 -7.90 25.24
C SER A 51 -7.13 -8.72 25.73
N VAL A 52 -6.71 -8.56 26.99
CA VAL A 52 -5.64 -9.36 27.58
C VAL A 52 -6.04 -10.83 27.65
N ALA A 53 -7.26 -11.14 28.07
CA ALA A 53 -7.77 -12.51 28.10
C ALA A 53 -7.82 -13.13 26.69
N PHE A 54 -8.27 -12.39 25.69
CA PHE A 54 -8.32 -12.86 24.30
C PHE A 54 -6.93 -13.08 23.71
N LEU A 55 -6.02 -12.11 23.85
CA LEU A 55 -4.66 -12.16 23.28
C LEU A 55 -3.78 -13.22 23.96
N SER A 56 -3.99 -13.48 25.25
CA SER A 56 -3.28 -14.52 25.98
C SER A 56 -3.84 -15.93 25.76
N TYR A 57 -4.98 -16.07 25.10
CA TYR A 57 -5.60 -17.37 24.85
C TYR A 57 -4.68 -18.28 24.02
N ARG A 58 -4.33 -19.44 24.58
CA ARG A 58 -3.38 -20.38 24.01
C ARG A 58 -4.07 -21.35 23.05
N HIS A 59 -3.51 -21.49 21.86
CA HIS A 59 -4.00 -22.42 20.84
C HIS A 59 -3.07 -23.61 20.63
N PHE A 60 -1.76 -23.38 20.62
CA PHE A 60 -0.77 -24.43 20.37
C PHE A 60 0.36 -24.35 21.39
N LEU A 61 1.03 -25.49 21.58
CA LEU A 61 2.25 -25.61 22.36
C LEU A 61 3.30 -26.20 21.42
N PHE A 62 4.40 -25.49 21.24
CA PHE A 62 5.57 -25.95 20.49
C PHE A 62 6.71 -26.30 21.45
N ALA A 63 7.68 -27.09 20.96
CA ALA A 63 8.87 -27.51 21.70
C ALA A 63 8.55 -28.15 23.07
N ASP A 64 7.80 -29.26 23.04
CA ASP A 64 7.42 -30.03 24.24
C ASP A 64 6.78 -29.21 25.38
N GLY A 65 6.08 -28.12 25.02
CA GLY A 65 5.34 -27.29 25.95
C GLY A 65 6.07 -26.02 26.41
N LEU A 66 7.29 -25.77 25.94
CA LEU A 66 8.08 -24.60 26.32
C LEU A 66 7.62 -23.30 25.66
N VAL A 67 7.01 -23.39 24.47
CA VAL A 67 6.61 -22.20 23.70
C VAL A 67 5.09 -22.21 23.43
N PRO A 68 4.28 -21.53 24.25
CA PRO A 68 2.85 -21.39 23.99
C PRO A 68 2.59 -20.38 22.89
N VAL A 69 1.91 -20.80 21.82
CA VAL A 69 1.39 -19.91 20.79
C VAL A 69 -0.04 -19.52 21.15
N ASN A 70 -0.23 -18.22 21.31
CA ASN A 70 -1.48 -17.59 21.66
C ASN A 70 -1.95 -16.63 20.56
N ASN A 71 -3.13 -16.06 20.75
CA ASN A 71 -3.71 -15.08 19.84
C ASN A 71 -2.85 -13.85 19.60
N PHE A 72 -2.01 -13.45 20.56
CA PHE A 72 -1.05 -12.37 20.36
C PHE A 72 -0.03 -12.69 19.25
N HIS A 73 0.49 -13.92 19.22
CA HIS A 73 1.40 -14.34 18.14
C HIS A 73 0.70 -14.36 16.78
N ILE A 74 -0.54 -14.87 16.72
CA ILE A 74 -1.35 -14.90 15.50
C ILE A 74 -1.61 -13.47 15.00
N LEU A 75 -2.00 -12.56 15.91
CA LEU A 75 -2.18 -11.15 15.60
C LEU A 75 -0.90 -10.55 15.03
N LEU A 76 0.26 -10.77 15.66
CA LEU A 76 1.54 -10.24 15.18
C LEU A 76 1.91 -10.75 13.78
N VAL A 77 1.68 -12.03 13.49
CA VAL A 77 1.93 -12.60 12.16
C VAL A 77 1.06 -11.91 11.11
N ILE A 78 -0.24 -11.79 11.36
CA ILE A 78 -1.18 -11.11 10.46
C ILE A 78 -0.81 -9.65 10.31
N TRP A 79 -0.47 -8.98 11.41
CA TRP A 79 -0.12 -7.57 11.46
C TRP A 79 1.12 -7.28 10.62
N SER A 80 2.20 -8.05 10.83
CA SER A 80 3.43 -7.94 10.04
C SER A 80 3.20 -8.23 8.55
N THR A 81 2.39 -9.24 8.24
CA THR A 81 2.09 -9.62 6.85
C THR A 81 1.33 -8.51 6.13
N LEU A 82 0.25 -7.99 6.74
CA LEU A 82 -0.53 -6.88 6.18
C LEU A 82 0.30 -5.61 6.06
N MET A 83 1.16 -5.33 7.04
CA MET A 83 2.08 -4.19 6.98
C MET A 83 3.02 -4.29 5.77
N GLY A 84 3.60 -5.47 5.54
CA GLY A 84 4.43 -5.73 4.36
C GLY A 84 3.67 -5.52 3.05
N ILE A 85 2.42 -5.98 2.96
CA ILE A 85 1.56 -5.80 1.78
C ILE A 85 1.28 -4.31 1.53
N ILE A 86 0.93 -3.54 2.56
CA ILE A 86 0.64 -2.10 2.44
C ILE A 86 1.87 -1.32 1.98
N ILE A 87 3.04 -1.58 2.58
CA ILE A 87 4.29 -0.92 2.17
C ILE A 87 4.65 -1.29 0.73
N SER A 88 4.51 -2.58 0.38
CA SER A 88 4.85 -3.07 -0.97
C SER A 88 3.94 -2.45 -2.04
N THR A 89 2.65 -2.30 -1.75
CA THR A 89 1.69 -1.66 -2.68
C THR A 89 1.94 -0.16 -2.84
N GLU A 90 2.30 0.55 -1.77
CA GLU A 90 2.70 1.96 -1.85
C GLU A 90 3.99 2.12 -2.66
N PHE A 91 4.99 1.27 -2.41
CA PHE A 91 6.25 1.27 -3.14
C PHE A 91 6.03 1.01 -4.64
N LEU A 92 5.21 0.01 -4.99
CA LEU A 92 4.87 -0.30 -6.37
C LEU A 92 4.17 0.88 -7.06
N THR A 93 3.23 1.52 -6.37
CA THR A 93 2.50 2.69 -6.88
C THR A 93 3.46 3.86 -7.15
N TRP A 94 4.36 4.14 -6.22
CA TRP A 94 5.39 5.16 -6.38
C TRP A 94 6.34 4.84 -7.54
N TYR A 95 6.80 3.60 -7.64
CA TYR A 95 7.70 3.13 -8.68
C TYR A 95 7.10 3.32 -10.08
N LEU A 96 5.85 2.90 -10.27
CA LEU A 96 5.12 3.04 -11.54
C LEU A 96 4.89 4.51 -11.92
N LYS A 97 4.58 5.37 -10.94
CA LYS A 97 4.41 6.81 -11.16
C LYS A 97 5.72 7.48 -11.60
N THR A 98 6.83 7.11 -10.97
CA THR A 98 8.16 7.66 -11.26
C THR A 98 8.63 7.25 -12.65
N GLY A 99 8.44 5.99 -13.05
CA GLY A 99 8.76 5.51 -14.40
C GLY A 99 7.97 6.23 -15.50
N LYS A 100 6.68 6.50 -15.29
CA LYS A 100 5.85 7.27 -16.23
C LYS A 100 6.31 8.73 -16.36
N ARG A 101 6.69 9.37 -15.25
CA ARG A 101 7.17 10.77 -15.25
C ARG A 101 8.49 10.91 -16.03
N LYS A 102 9.40 9.95 -15.90
CA LYS A 102 10.69 9.97 -16.62
C LYS A 102 10.50 9.89 -18.14
N ARG A 103 9.65 8.97 -18.63
CA ARG A 103 9.32 8.84 -20.06
C ARG A 103 8.60 10.06 -20.65
N SER A 104 7.72 10.71 -19.87
CA SER A 104 7.02 11.92 -20.32
C SER A 104 7.95 13.14 -20.41
N GLY A 105 8.89 13.26 -19.47
CA GLY A 105 9.92 14.30 -19.47
C GLY A 105 10.87 14.18 -20.66
N GLU A 106 11.34 12.97 -20.96
CA GLU A 106 12.20 12.70 -22.12
C GLU A 106 11.47 13.01 -23.44
N ARG A 107 10.21 12.58 -23.63
CA ARG A 107 9.44 12.93 -24.85
C ARG A 107 9.26 14.44 -25.04
N LYS A 108 8.97 15.19 -23.98
CA LYS A 108 8.85 16.66 -24.06
C LYS A 108 10.19 17.33 -24.34
N ALA A 109 11.28 16.84 -23.76
CA ALA A 109 12.62 17.36 -23.96
C ALA A 109 13.15 17.09 -25.37
N THR A 110 12.77 15.98 -26.02
CA THR A 110 13.18 15.67 -27.39
C THR A 110 12.32 16.39 -28.43
N GLN A 111 11.00 16.53 -28.19
CA GLN A 111 10.09 17.21 -29.13
C GLN A 111 10.21 18.74 -29.11
N SER A 112 10.42 19.37 -27.96
CA SER A 112 10.50 20.83 -27.86
C SER A 112 11.62 21.49 -28.68
N PRO A 113 12.88 21.00 -28.68
CA PRO A 113 13.95 21.58 -29.47
C PRO A 113 13.80 21.28 -30.97
N GLU A 114 13.36 20.08 -31.37
CA GLU A 114 13.11 19.76 -32.78
C GLU A 114 11.97 20.59 -33.38
N ILE A 115 10.83 20.67 -32.70
CA ILE A 115 9.67 21.44 -33.17
C ILE A 115 10.05 22.92 -33.29
N LYS A 116 10.77 23.48 -32.30
CA LYS A 116 11.27 24.87 -32.39
C LYS A 116 12.23 25.06 -33.57
N LYS A 117 13.10 24.09 -33.87
CA LYS A 117 14.05 24.15 -35.00
C LYS A 117 13.32 24.14 -36.34
N ILE A 118 12.33 23.26 -36.49
CA ILE A 118 11.52 23.13 -37.71
C ILE A 118 10.66 24.39 -37.91
N LEU A 119 10.05 24.90 -36.84
CA LEU A 119 9.23 26.11 -36.90
C LEU A 119 10.07 27.32 -37.34
N ASN A 120 11.24 27.52 -36.72
CA ASN A 120 12.13 28.62 -37.06
C ASN A 120 12.67 28.50 -38.50
N ALA A 121 13.01 27.29 -38.96
CA ALA A 121 13.44 27.06 -40.34
C ALA A 121 12.32 27.35 -41.36
N GLY A 122 11.08 26.96 -41.04
CA GLY A 122 9.90 27.24 -41.88
C GLY A 122 9.60 28.73 -41.98
N VAL A 123 9.64 29.46 -40.86
CA VAL A 123 9.45 30.92 -40.82
C VAL A 123 10.54 31.65 -41.61
N LEU A 124 11.80 31.20 -41.52
CA LEU A 124 12.91 31.79 -42.26
C LEU A 124 12.72 31.63 -43.78
N ARG A 125 12.29 30.45 -44.23
CA ARG A 125 11.99 30.18 -45.65
C ARG A 125 10.83 31.03 -46.16
N LEU A 126 9.76 31.16 -45.39
CA LEU A 126 8.62 32.02 -45.74
C LEU A 126 9.02 33.48 -45.90
N ARG A 127 9.84 34.02 -44.99
CA ARG A 127 10.39 35.38 -45.10
C ARG A 127 11.25 35.55 -46.33
N ALA A 128 12.11 34.58 -46.65
CA ALA A 128 12.96 34.63 -47.85
C ALA A 128 12.13 34.60 -49.15
N VAL A 129 11.03 33.84 -49.19
CA VAL A 129 10.12 33.80 -50.34
C VAL A 129 9.35 35.11 -50.50
N LEU A 130 8.88 35.70 -49.41
CA LEU A 130 8.18 36.99 -49.43
C LEU A 130 9.11 38.14 -49.84
N ALA A 131 10.36 38.14 -49.37
CA ALA A 131 11.36 39.15 -49.73
C ALA A 131 11.80 39.07 -51.20
N LYS A 132 11.68 37.91 -51.85
CA LYS A 132 12.00 37.72 -53.27
C LYS A 132 10.86 38.13 -54.21
N ARG A 133 9.67 38.41 -53.66
CA ARG A 133 8.46 38.72 -54.43
C ARG A 133 8.15 40.23 -54.51
N ASN A 134 8.83 41.04 -53.71
CA ASN A 134 8.94 42.49 -53.86
C ASN A 134 10.23 42.84 -54.62
#